data_AF-A0A2M7XPX7-F1
#
_entry.id   AF-A0A2M7XPX7-F1
#
_cell.length_a   1.000
_cell.length_b   1.000
_cell.length_c   1.000
_cell.angle_alpha   90.00
_cell.angle_beta   90.00
_cell.angle_gamma   90.00
#
_symmetry.space_group_name_H-M   'P 1'
#
loop_
_entity.id
_entity.type
_entity.pdbx_description
1 polymer ?
#
loop_
_entity_poly.entity_id
_entity_poly.type
_entity_poly.pdbx_seq_one_letter_code
_entity_poly.pdbx_strand_id
1 'polypeptide(L)'
;TATDLVLTVVQMLRAKGVVGKFVEYFGPGLQTLSLEDKATIANMAPEYGATMGFFPVNDKTLDYMRFSGRDADRVALTEAYTKANTLFVDG
;
A
#
# COMPACT_ATOMS: atom_id res chain seq x y z
N THR A 1 -15.45 7.54 8.44
CA THR A 1 -14.12 8.13 8.75
C THR A 1 -13.02 7.19 8.27
N ALA A 2 -11.75 7.61 8.21
CA ALA A 2 -10.64 6.75 7.78
C ALA A 2 -10.55 5.44 8.59
N THR A 3 -10.74 5.52 9.91
CA THR A 3 -10.78 4.37 10.82
C THR A 3 -11.88 3.36 10.45
N ASP A 4 -13.07 3.83 10.08
CA ASP A 4 -14.19 2.94 9.70
C ASP A 4 -13.85 2.12 8.45
N LEU A 5 -13.11 2.72 7.50
CA LEU A 5 -12.68 2.01 6.30
C LEU A 5 -11.67 0.90 6.63
N VAL A 6 -10.65 1.23 7.43
CA VAL A 6 -9.62 0.26 7.84
C VAL A 6 -10.26 -0.93 8.55
N LEU A 7 -11.13 -0.67 9.53
CA LEU A 7 -11.81 -1.72 10.29
C LEU A 7 -12.72 -2.58 9.39
N THR A 8 -13.39 -1.97 8.42
CA THR A 8 -14.21 -2.69 7.44
C THR A 8 -13.36 -3.64 6.61
N VAL A 9 -12.22 -3.18 6.08
CA VAL A 9 -11.30 -4.01 5.30
C VAL A 9 -10.76 -5.18 6.12
N VAL A 10 -10.36 -4.94 7.37
CA VAL A 10 -9.87 -5.97 8.29
C VAL A 10 -10.95 -7.04 8.54
N GLN A 11 -12.19 -6.63 8.83
CA GLN A 11 -13.30 -7.55 9.04
C GLN A 11 -13.59 -8.40 7.80
N MET A 12 -13.60 -7.79 6.61
CA MET A 12 -13.80 -8.50 5.34
C MET A 12 -12.70 -9.54 5.07
N LEU A 13 -11.43 -9.17 5.26
CA LEU A 13 -10.31 -10.08 5.04
C LEU A 13 -10.26 -11.22 6.06
N ARG A 14 -10.60 -10.93 7.31
CA ARG A 14 -10.74 -11.96 8.36
C ARG A 14 -11.83 -12.98 8.00
N ALA A 15 -13.01 -12.49 7.57
CA ALA A 15 -14.10 -13.36 7.11
C ALA A 15 -13.73 -14.17 5.87
N LYS A 16 -12.90 -13.61 4.98
CA LYS A 16 -12.41 -14.29 3.76
C LYS A 16 -11.44 -15.43 4.05
N GLY A 17 -10.73 -15.42 5.19
CA GLY A 17 -9.79 -16.48 5.57
C GLY A 17 -8.46 -16.42 4.81
N VAL A 18 -7.69 -15.36 5.03
CA VAL A 18 -6.40 -15.12 4.37
C VAL A 18 -5.17 -15.53 5.20
N VAL A 19 -5.35 -16.47 6.15
CA VAL A 19 -4.28 -16.88 7.07
C VAL A 19 -3.06 -17.40 6.32
N GLY A 20 -1.88 -16.82 6.59
CA GLY A 20 -0.61 -17.23 5.99
C GLY A 20 -0.44 -16.89 4.50
N LYS A 21 -1.30 -16.01 3.96
CA LYS A 21 -1.26 -15.58 2.55
C LYS A 21 -0.78 -14.15 2.42
N PHE A 22 -0.38 -13.78 1.21
CA PHE A 22 -0.13 -12.39 0.85
C PHE A 22 -1.44 -11.76 0.37
N VAL A 23 -1.71 -10.54 0.84
CA VAL A 23 -2.84 -9.73 0.40
C VAL A 23 -2.30 -8.52 -0.35
N GLU A 24 -2.59 -8.43 -1.64
CA GLU A 24 -2.26 -7.26 -2.47
C GLU A 24 -3.50 -6.39 -2.67
N TYR A 25 -3.35 -5.09 -2.45
CA TYR A 25 -4.41 -4.11 -2.64
C TYR A 25 -4.26 -3.45 -4.02
N PHE A 26 -5.35 -3.40 -4.79
CA PHE A 26 -5.39 -2.84 -6.14
C PHE A 26 -6.75 -2.20 -6.46
N GLY A 27 -6.82 -1.46 -7.58
CA GLY A 27 -8.03 -0.85 -8.09
C GLY A 27 -8.17 0.65 -7.79
N PRO A 28 -9.19 1.31 -8.36
CA PRO A 28 -9.30 2.78 -8.37
C PRO A 28 -9.46 3.39 -6.97
N GLY A 29 -9.94 2.61 -6.00
CA GLY A 29 -10.04 3.04 -4.60
C GLY A 29 -8.68 3.35 -3.95
N LEU A 30 -7.56 2.83 -4.45
CA LEU A 30 -6.24 3.15 -3.90
C LEU A 30 -5.83 4.62 -4.12
N GLN A 31 -6.44 5.29 -5.10
CA GLN A 31 -6.19 6.71 -5.37
C GLN A 31 -6.88 7.63 -4.36
N THR A 32 -7.90 7.15 -3.64
CA THR A 32 -8.57 7.96 -2.62
C THR A 32 -7.93 7.82 -1.25
N LEU A 33 -7.08 6.80 -1.05
CA LEU A 33 -6.37 6.58 0.21
C LEU A 33 -5.12 7.44 0.32
N SER A 34 -4.90 7.98 1.52
CA SER A 34 -3.62 8.56 1.93
C SER A 34 -2.56 7.46 2.11
N LEU A 35 -1.29 7.81 2.20
CA LEU A 35 -0.26 6.81 2.47
C LEU A 35 -0.38 6.27 3.91
N GLU A 36 -0.78 7.12 4.84
CA GLU A 36 -1.03 6.81 6.24
C GLU A 36 -2.14 5.75 6.38
N ASP A 37 -3.22 5.88 5.62
CA ASP A 37 -4.31 4.89 5.59
C ASP A 37 -3.80 3.54 5.07
N LYS A 38 -3.04 3.56 3.97
CA LYS A 38 -2.42 2.35 3.39
C LYS A 38 -1.50 1.66 4.40
N ALA A 39 -0.64 2.44 5.07
CA ALA A 39 0.26 1.95 6.10
C ALA A 39 -0.50 1.36 7.29
N THR A 40 -1.60 1.98 7.70
CA THR A 40 -2.46 1.49 8.79
C THR A 40 -3.08 0.13 8.42
N ILE A 41 -3.64 -0.01 7.21
CA ILE A 41 -4.21 -1.27 6.71
C ILE A 41 -3.14 -2.37 6.62
N ALA A 42 -1.96 -2.04 6.10
CA ALA A 42 -0.85 -2.98 5.98
C ALA A 42 -0.31 -3.43 7.34
N ASN A 43 -0.20 -2.51 8.31
CA ASN A 43 0.23 -2.81 9.68
C ASN A 43 -0.76 -3.74 10.40
N MET A 44 -2.04 -3.70 10.03
CA MET A 44 -3.07 -4.57 10.59
C MET A 44 -3.12 -5.99 9.96
N ALA A 45 -2.10 -6.40 9.21
CA ALA A 45 -2.01 -7.75 8.64
C ALA A 45 -2.19 -8.89 9.66
N PRO A 46 -1.58 -8.82 10.87
CA PRO A 46 -1.82 -9.82 11.91
C PRO A 46 -3.30 -9.98 12.30
N GLU A 47 -4.09 -8.90 12.26
CA GLU A 47 -5.49 -8.85 12.70
C GLU A 47 -6.44 -9.57 11.74
N TYR A 48 -6.09 -9.70 10.46
CA TYR A 48 -6.80 -10.53 9.48
C TYR A 48 -6.03 -11.81 9.09
N GLY A 49 -4.89 -12.07 9.72
CA GLY A 49 -4.11 -13.30 9.62
C GLY A 49 -3.18 -13.41 8.41
N ALA A 50 -3.09 -12.38 7.57
CA ALA A 50 -2.19 -12.39 6.42
C ALA A 50 -0.72 -12.35 6.86
N THR A 51 0.17 -12.88 6.04
CA THR A 51 1.62 -12.74 6.24
C THR A 51 2.07 -11.31 5.98
N MET A 52 1.46 -10.63 5.00
CA MET A 52 1.69 -9.22 4.70
C MET A 52 0.51 -8.61 3.93
N GLY A 53 0.33 -7.29 4.09
CA GLY A 53 -0.49 -6.46 3.22
C GLY A 53 0.39 -5.60 2.30
N PHE A 54 0.25 -5.76 0.98
CA PHE A 54 1.08 -5.11 -0.02
C PHE A 54 0.32 -4.02 -0.78
N PHE A 55 0.86 -2.80 -0.76
CA PHE A 55 0.44 -1.71 -1.62
C PHE A 55 1.55 -1.44 -2.64
N PRO A 56 1.27 -1.55 -3.95
CA PRO A 56 2.26 -1.28 -4.99
C PRO A 56 2.81 0.15 -4.96
N VAL A 57 4.00 0.34 -5.54
CA VAL A 57 4.61 1.66 -5.68
C VAL A 57 3.83 2.45 -6.73
N ASN A 58 3.49 3.70 -6.41
CA ASN A 58 2.86 4.63 -7.35
C ASN A 58 3.36 6.07 -7.12
N ASP A 59 2.81 7.05 -7.85
CA ASP A 59 3.21 8.45 -7.72
C ASP A 59 3.11 8.98 -6.29
N LYS A 60 2.06 8.61 -5.54
CA LYS A 60 1.92 9.02 -4.13
C LYS A 60 3.05 8.46 -3.24
N THR A 61 3.56 7.26 -3.55
CA THR A 61 4.72 6.70 -2.87
C THR A 61 5.96 7.58 -3.12
N LEU A 62 6.18 8.01 -4.36
CA LEU A 62 7.30 8.87 -4.74
C LEU A 62 7.17 10.27 -4.10
N ASP A 63 5.97 10.83 -4.09
CA ASP A 63 5.69 12.11 -3.42
C ASP A 63 5.97 12.04 -1.93
N TYR A 64 5.59 10.94 -1.28
CA TYR A 64 5.92 10.73 0.12
C TYR A 64 7.43 10.58 0.36
N MET A 65 8.16 9.91 -0.54
CA MET A 65 9.62 9.86 -0.45
C MET A 65 10.23 11.26 -0.52
N ARG A 66 9.75 12.13 -1.44
CA ARG A 66 10.19 13.53 -1.54
C ARG A 66 9.84 14.31 -0.27
N PHE A 67 8.59 14.24 0.18
CA PHE A 67 8.10 14.91 1.37
C PHE A 67 8.89 14.54 2.63
N SER A 68 9.25 13.26 2.76
CA SER A 68 10.01 12.74 3.90
C SER A 68 11.53 12.95 3.76
N GLY A 69 11.98 13.74 2.78
CA GLY A 69 13.37 14.20 2.68
C GLY A 69 14.35 13.20 2.05
N ARG A 70 13.88 12.30 1.18
CA ARG A 70 14.78 11.42 0.42
C ARG A 70 15.41 12.20 -0.73
N ASP A 71 16.68 11.95 -1.00
CA ASP A 71 17.43 12.60 -2.08
C ASP A 71 16.74 12.41 -3.44
N ALA A 72 16.80 13.44 -4.29
CA ALA A 72 16.17 13.43 -5.61
C ALA A 72 16.65 12.25 -6.47
N ASP A 73 17.95 11.95 -6.45
CA ASP A 73 18.55 10.82 -7.17
C ASP A 73 17.99 9.48 -6.69
N ARG A 74 17.69 9.35 -5.39
CA ARG A 74 17.10 8.13 -4.83
C ARG A 74 15.66 7.95 -5.30
N VAL A 75 14.87 9.02 -5.33
CA VAL A 75 13.48 8.98 -5.81
C VAL A 75 13.44 8.63 -7.30
N ALA A 76 14.30 9.26 -8.10
CA ALA A 76 14.41 8.99 -9.54
C ALA A 76 14.84 7.54 -9.82
N LEU A 77 15.82 7.03 -9.05
CA LEU A 77 16.22 5.63 -9.15
C LEU A 77 15.06 4.68 -8.81
N THR A 78 14.32 4.94 -7.72
CA THR A 78 13.18 4.12 -7.32
C THR A 78 12.11 4.11 -8.41
N GLU A 79 11.77 5.25 -9.00
CA GLU A 79 10.80 5.35 -10.09
C GLU A 79 11.26 4.54 -11.32
N ALA A 80 12.47 4.79 -11.81
CA ALA A 80 13.00 4.10 -12.99
C ALA A 80 13.07 2.58 -12.80
N TYR A 81 13.56 2.15 -11.63
CA TYR A 81 13.67 0.73 -11.29
C TYR A 81 12.29 0.06 -11.22
N THR A 82 11.34 0.66 -10.51
CA THR A 82 10.01 0.06 -10.32
C THR A 82 9.23 0.01 -11.62
N LYS A 83 9.32 1.03 -12.48
CA LYS A 83 8.72 1.02 -13.83
C LYS A 83 9.36 -0.04 -14.72
N ALA A 84 10.69 -0.15 -14.74
CA ALA A 84 11.40 -1.15 -15.54
C ALA A 84 11.07 -2.60 -15.13
N ASN A 85 10.71 -2.84 -13.86
CA ASN A 85 10.41 -4.15 -13.31
C ASN A 85 8.91 -4.44 -13.15
N THR A 86 8.01 -3.62 -13.74
CA THR A 86 6.55 -3.79 -13.61
C THR A 86 6.03 -3.80 -12.16
N LEU A 87 6.75 -3.12 -11.25
CA LEU A 87 6.40 -2.95 -9.84
C LEU A 87 5.70 -1.60 -9.56
N PHE A 88 5.63 -0.75 -10.58
CA PHE A 88 4.98 0.54 -10.53
C PHE A 88 3.56 0.43 -11.08
N VAL A 89 2.58 0.92 -10.32
CA VAL A 89 1.18 1.00 -10.77
C VAL A 89 0.92 2.42 -11.23
N ASP A 90 0.64 2.53 -12.53
CA ASP A 90 0.17 3.77 -13.13
C ASP A 90 -1.24 4.09 -12.63
N GLY A 91 -1.46 5.37 -12.35
CA GLY A 91 -2.59 5.81 -11.54
C GLY A 91 -3.95 5.80 -12.22
#